data_AF-A0A7S4M4W8-F1
#
_entry.id   AF-A0A7S4M4W8-F1
#
_cell.length_a   1.000
_cell.length_b   1.000
_cell.length_c   1.000
_cell.angle_alpha   90.00
_cell.angle_beta   90.00
_cell.angle_gamma   90.00
#
_symmetry.space_group_name_H-M   'P 1'
#
loop_
_entity.id
_entity.type
_entity.pdbx_description
1 polymer ?
#
loop_
_entity_poly.entity_id
_entity_poly.type
_entity_poly.pdbx_seq_one_letter_code
_entity_poly.pdbx_strand_id
1 'polypeptide(L)'
;ERPTKPRGNQQEKTIGKRKKFYKPKPKKEFPKKYQTVRFFEKRKILRKIEQYEKRIATAKLVAASPAGVPADSPSIETLEKELEKWKKDLIYVNFFPKKEKYISLFPKDNPEQAEEQRAKMRAKAEQIAARIEERKEQNRIAREKRAGRIRDDSESDSEDESKQEQSDGEQEEDEGDDFFL
;
A
#
# COMPACT_ATOMS: atom_id res chain seq x y z
N GLU A 1 -13.77 88.61 -19.30
CA GLU A 1 -13.91 87.18 -19.60
C GLU A 1 -13.03 86.36 -18.67
N ARG A 2 -13.56 85.31 -18.02
CA ARG A 2 -12.73 84.31 -17.34
C ARG A 2 -12.96 82.97 -18.05
N PRO A 3 -11.96 82.40 -18.72
CA PRO A 3 -12.12 81.11 -19.36
C PRO A 3 -12.03 79.96 -18.35
N THR A 4 -12.76 78.91 -18.71
CA THR A 4 -13.19 77.76 -17.94
C THR A 4 -12.12 76.67 -17.76
N LYS A 5 -12.23 75.91 -16.67
CA LYS A 5 -11.40 74.75 -16.28
C LYS A 5 -11.25 73.69 -17.40
N PRO A 6 -10.14 72.94 -17.43
CA PRO A 6 -10.19 71.53 -17.79
C PRO A 6 -10.22 70.67 -16.52
N ARG A 7 -11.29 69.87 -16.44
CA ARG A 7 -11.40 68.66 -15.62
C ARG A 7 -10.44 67.60 -16.18
N GLY A 8 -9.96 66.71 -15.31
CA GLY A 8 -9.55 65.37 -15.71
C GLY A 8 -8.13 65.02 -15.32
N ASN A 9 -7.97 64.54 -14.09
CA ASN A 9 -7.05 63.42 -13.85
C ASN A 9 -7.65 62.59 -12.73
N GLN A 10 -8.70 61.86 -13.09
CA GLN A 10 -9.01 60.63 -12.38
C GLN A 10 -7.83 59.71 -12.65
N GLN A 11 -6.85 59.72 -11.74
CA GLN A 11 -5.95 58.59 -11.64
C GLN A 11 -6.85 57.40 -11.29
N GLU A 12 -7.26 56.66 -12.31
CA GLU A 12 -7.85 55.34 -12.17
C GLU A 12 -6.86 54.54 -11.34
N LYS A 13 -7.14 54.46 -10.04
CA LYS A 13 -6.57 53.47 -9.16
C LYS A 13 -7.04 52.14 -9.74
N THR A 14 -6.26 51.59 -10.67
CA THR A 14 -6.34 50.21 -11.06
C THR A 14 -6.01 49.43 -9.79
N ILE A 15 -7.07 49.12 -9.03
CA ILE A 15 -7.04 48.16 -7.94
C ILE A 15 -6.75 46.84 -8.66
N GLY A 16 -5.46 46.61 -8.91
CA GLY A 16 -4.94 45.36 -9.38
C GLY A 16 -5.39 44.34 -8.37
N LYS A 17 -6.47 43.62 -8.69
CA LYS A 17 -6.97 42.50 -7.92
C LYS A 17 -5.81 41.53 -7.85
N ARG A 18 -5.02 41.59 -6.78
CA ARG A 18 -3.93 40.65 -6.50
C ARG A 18 -4.62 39.29 -6.51
N LYS A 19 -4.48 38.56 -7.62
CA LYS A 19 -4.96 37.19 -7.75
C LYS A 19 -4.37 36.46 -6.55
N LYS A 20 -5.21 36.09 -5.58
CA LYS A 20 -4.76 35.32 -4.43
C LYS A 20 -4.22 34.02 -5.03
N PHE A 21 -2.90 33.90 -5.11
CA PHE A 21 -2.25 32.68 -5.56
C PHE A 21 -2.76 31.57 -4.65
N TYR A 22 -3.59 30.68 -5.19
CA TYR A 22 -4.03 29.51 -4.47
C TYR A 22 -2.78 28.69 -4.16
N LYS A 23 -2.31 28.74 -2.91
CA LYS A 23 -1.29 27.81 -2.44
C LYS A 23 -2.02 26.49 -2.17
N PRO A 24 -1.81 25.43 -2.97
CA PRO A 24 -2.41 24.15 -2.68
C PRO A 24 -1.98 23.71 -1.29
N LYS A 25 -2.95 23.28 -0.48
CA LYS A 25 -2.64 22.76 0.87
C LYS A 25 -1.69 21.57 0.72
N PRO A 26 -0.59 21.50 1.50
CA PRO A 26 0.36 20.40 1.39
C PRO A 26 -0.38 19.08 1.60
N LYS A 27 -0.16 18.11 0.70
CA LYS A 27 -0.72 16.77 0.83
C LYS A 27 -0.15 16.16 2.11
N LYS A 28 -1.01 15.55 2.95
CA LYS A 28 -0.56 14.88 4.18
C LYS A 28 0.39 13.74 3.82
N GLU A 29 1.67 13.84 4.17
CA GLU A 29 2.70 12.83 3.86
C GLU A 29 2.72 11.65 4.85
N PHE A 30 1.55 11.19 5.32
CA PHE A 30 1.47 10.07 6.26
C PHE A 30 2.14 8.78 5.76
N PRO A 31 2.06 8.39 4.47
CA PRO A 31 2.72 7.18 4.00
C PRO A 31 4.22 7.17 4.23
N LYS A 32 4.92 8.29 3.94
CA LYS A 32 6.36 8.43 4.16
C LYS A 32 6.69 8.41 5.66
N LYS A 33 5.93 9.19 6.45
CA LYS A 33 6.15 9.31 7.90
C LYS A 33 6.06 7.97 8.64
N TYR A 34 5.12 7.11 8.25
CA TYR A 34 4.88 5.82 8.91
C TYR A 34 5.45 4.62 8.15
N GLN A 35 6.21 4.84 7.08
CA GLN A 35 6.80 3.77 6.27
C GLN A 35 7.69 2.84 7.11
N THR A 36 8.61 3.43 7.88
CA THR A 36 9.56 2.70 8.72
C THR A 36 8.86 1.89 9.80
N VAL A 37 7.89 2.49 10.51
CA VAL A 37 7.11 1.79 11.54
C VAL A 37 6.35 0.61 10.94
N ARG A 38 5.62 0.83 9.84
CA ARG A 38 4.89 -0.24 9.14
C ARG A 38 5.80 -1.35 8.64
N PHE A 39 7.00 -1.03 8.18
CA PHE A 39 7.98 -2.02 7.74
C PHE A 39 8.40 -2.94 8.89
N PHE A 40 8.77 -2.39 10.05
CA PHE A 40 9.17 -3.18 11.21
C PHE A 40 8.01 -4.00 11.77
N GLU A 41 6.80 -3.43 11.83
CA GLU A 41 5.62 -4.16 12.27
C GLU A 41 5.29 -5.30 11.30
N LYS A 42 5.32 -5.07 9.99
CA LYS A 42 5.15 -6.11 8.97
C LYS A 42 6.16 -7.24 9.14
N ARG A 43 7.44 -6.91 9.29
CA ARG A 43 8.51 -7.90 9.49
C ARG A 43 8.31 -8.70 10.78
N LYS A 44 7.85 -8.06 11.85
CA LYS A 44 7.52 -8.72 13.12
C LYS A 44 6.34 -9.69 12.96
N ILE A 45 5.29 -9.27 12.26
CA ILE A 45 4.10 -10.10 11.99
C ILE A 45 4.47 -11.30 11.13
N LEU A 46 5.24 -11.11 10.04
CA LEU A 46 5.67 -12.21 9.18
C LEU A 46 6.47 -13.27 9.94
N ARG A 47 7.42 -12.83 10.79
CA ARG A 47 8.16 -13.75 11.67
C ARG A 47 7.24 -14.51 12.62
N LYS A 48 6.19 -13.86 13.15
CA LYS A 48 5.22 -14.52 14.02
C LYS A 48 4.40 -15.55 13.24
N ILE A 49 3.89 -15.22 12.06
CA ILE A 49 3.18 -16.16 11.18
C ILE A 49 4.03 -17.41 10.95
N GLU A 50 5.29 -17.24 10.54
CA GLU A 50 6.21 -18.36 10.31
C GLU A 50 6.45 -19.20 11.58
N GLN A 51 6.62 -18.56 12.74
CA GLN A 51 6.75 -19.26 14.02
C GLN A 51 5.51 -20.10 14.36
N TYR A 52 4.31 -19.55 14.15
CA TYR A 52 3.06 -20.26 14.44
C TYR A 52 2.79 -21.39 13.45
N GLU A 53 3.08 -21.19 12.17
CA GLU A 53 2.98 -22.24 11.15
C GLU A 53 3.90 -23.42 11.49
N LYS A 54 5.15 -23.15 11.88
CA LYS A 54 6.09 -24.17 12.35
C LYS A 54 5.58 -24.90 13.59
N ARG A 55 5.05 -24.17 14.58
CA ARG A 55 4.48 -24.77 15.81
C ARG A 55 3.28 -25.67 15.53
N ILE A 56 2.38 -25.25 14.63
CA ILE A 56 1.23 -26.05 14.22
C ILE A 56 1.71 -27.31 13.49
N ALA A 57 2.68 -27.19 12.58
CA ALA A 57 3.25 -28.34 11.89
C ALA A 57 3.88 -29.34 12.86
N THR A 58 4.68 -28.86 13.84
CA THR A 58 5.27 -29.72 14.86
C THR A 58 4.21 -30.36 15.75
N ALA A 59 3.17 -29.62 16.15
CA ALA A 59 2.09 -30.15 16.98
C ALA A 59 1.30 -31.25 16.24
N LYS A 60 1.03 -31.06 14.94
CA LYS A 60 0.39 -32.07 14.09
C LYS A 60 1.25 -33.33 13.94
N LEU A 61 2.56 -33.18 13.81
CA LEU A 61 3.50 -34.31 13.74
C LEU A 61 3.56 -35.09 15.07
N VAL A 62 3.61 -34.39 16.20
CA VAL A 62 3.60 -35.02 17.55
C VAL A 62 2.28 -35.73 17.81
N ALA A 63 1.15 -35.14 17.42
CA ALA A 63 -0.16 -35.76 17.54
C ALA A 63 -0.31 -37.04 16.70
N ALA A 64 0.41 -37.15 15.57
CA ALA A 64 0.46 -38.34 14.75
C ALA A 64 1.43 -39.42 15.27
N SER A 65 2.27 -39.09 16.26
CA SER A 65 3.25 -40.02 16.84
C SER A 65 2.62 -40.85 17.97
N PRO A 66 2.95 -42.14 18.11
CA PRO A 66 2.44 -42.99 19.19
C PRO A 66 2.88 -42.54 20.59
N ALA A 67 3.85 -41.63 20.70
CA ALA A 67 4.33 -41.07 21.96
C ALA A 67 3.34 -40.09 22.62
N GLY A 68 2.27 -39.70 21.93
CA GLY A 68 1.22 -38.82 22.46
C GLY A 68 1.67 -37.36 22.59
N VAL A 69 0.69 -36.48 22.78
CA VAL A 69 0.90 -35.03 22.93
C VAL A 69 1.24 -34.71 24.39
N PRO A 70 2.34 -33.99 24.69
CA PRO A 70 2.65 -33.58 26.06
C PRO A 70 1.55 -32.65 26.60
N ALA A 71 1.13 -32.89 27.85
CA ALA A 71 -0.02 -32.24 28.49
C ALA A 71 0.05 -30.70 28.55
N ASP A 72 1.26 -30.13 28.54
CA ASP A 72 1.49 -28.68 28.60
C ASP A 72 1.54 -27.99 27.23
N SER A 73 1.36 -28.73 26.13
CA SER A 73 1.38 -28.11 24.80
C SER A 73 0.06 -27.39 24.48
N PRO A 74 0.11 -26.15 23.96
CA PRO A 74 -1.09 -25.44 23.56
C PRO A 74 -1.83 -26.22 22.47
N SER A 75 -3.14 -26.35 22.61
CA SER A 75 -3.98 -27.05 21.63
C SER A 75 -3.76 -26.45 20.23
N ILE A 76 -3.76 -27.31 19.20
CA ILE A 76 -3.62 -26.92 17.80
C ILE A 76 -4.63 -25.82 17.44
N GLU A 77 -5.86 -25.90 17.97
CA GLU A 77 -6.90 -24.89 17.76
C GLU A 77 -6.50 -23.51 18.29
N THR A 78 -5.82 -23.44 19.44
CA THR A 78 -5.36 -22.18 20.01
C THR A 78 -4.27 -21.54 19.14
N LEU A 79 -3.34 -22.37 18.64
CA LEU A 79 -2.30 -21.90 17.72
C LEU A 79 -2.88 -21.42 16.39
N GLU A 80 -3.91 -22.09 15.85
CA GLU A 80 -4.59 -21.70 14.62
C GLU A 80 -5.36 -20.38 14.78
N LYS A 81 -6.04 -20.17 15.92
CA LYS A 81 -6.66 -18.89 16.27
C LYS A 81 -5.65 -17.75 16.37
N GLU A 82 -4.50 -18.00 17.01
CA GLU A 82 -3.42 -17.02 17.08
C GLU A 82 -2.82 -16.72 15.70
N LEU A 83 -2.64 -17.74 14.85
CA LEU A 83 -2.19 -17.57 13.47
C LEU A 83 -3.17 -16.69 12.67
N GLU A 84 -4.48 -16.92 12.80
CA GLU A 84 -5.51 -16.11 12.14
C GLU A 84 -5.44 -14.64 12.58
N LYS A 85 -5.23 -14.39 13.88
CA LYS A 85 -5.02 -13.03 14.42
C LYS A 85 -3.82 -12.35 13.75
N TRP A 86 -2.68 -13.04 13.63
CA TRP A 86 -1.50 -12.49 12.97
C TRP A 86 -1.73 -12.23 11.47
N LYS A 87 -2.51 -13.07 10.79
CA LYS A 87 -2.92 -12.85 9.39
C LYS A 87 -3.80 -11.60 9.23
N LYS A 88 -4.76 -11.37 10.14
CA LYS A 88 -5.56 -10.13 10.17
C LYS A 88 -4.70 -8.89 10.41
N ASP A 89 -3.74 -8.98 11.32
CA ASP A 89 -2.78 -7.89 11.55
C ASP A 89 -1.89 -7.64 10.31
N LEU A 90 -1.53 -8.65 9.53
CA LEU A 90 -0.82 -8.46 8.26
C LEU A 90 -1.65 -7.67 7.24
N ILE A 91 -2.95 -7.97 7.12
CA ILE A 91 -3.89 -7.22 6.27
C ILE A 91 -3.95 -5.76 6.72
N TYR A 92 -4.06 -5.52 8.03
CA TYR A 92 -4.05 -4.18 8.60
C TYR A 92 -2.83 -3.36 8.17
N VAL A 93 -1.62 -3.90 8.33
CA VAL A 93 -0.39 -3.17 8.00
C VAL A 93 -0.28 -2.90 6.50
N ASN A 94 -0.64 -3.88 5.65
CA ASN A 94 -0.51 -3.74 4.20
C ASN A 94 -1.54 -2.76 3.62
N PHE A 95 -2.79 -2.87 4.03
CA PHE A 95 -3.93 -2.15 3.44
C PHE A 95 -4.39 -0.95 4.26
N PHE A 96 -3.56 -0.48 5.20
CA PHE A 96 -3.86 0.70 5.99
C PHE A 96 -4.17 1.94 5.12
N PRO A 97 -5.25 2.69 5.42
CA PRO A 97 -5.61 3.90 4.68
C PRO A 97 -4.49 4.96 4.66
N LYS A 98 -3.97 5.28 3.47
CA LYS A 98 -2.88 6.26 3.27
C LYS A 98 -3.22 7.69 3.73
N LYS A 99 -4.51 8.02 3.87
CA LYS A 99 -5.01 9.36 4.24
C LYS A 99 -5.13 9.58 5.76
N GLU A 100 -4.95 8.53 6.55
CA GLU A 100 -5.12 8.55 8.00
C GLU A 100 -3.78 8.35 8.72
N LYS A 101 -3.74 8.76 9.99
CA LYS A 101 -2.56 8.54 10.84
C LYS A 101 -2.48 7.05 11.18
N TYR A 102 -1.32 6.44 10.94
CA TYR A 102 -1.10 5.05 11.31
C TYR A 102 -1.18 4.85 12.82
N ILE A 103 -1.85 3.78 13.25
CA ILE A 103 -1.96 3.40 14.66
C ILE A 103 -1.13 2.12 14.84
N SER A 104 -0.06 2.22 15.63
CA SER A 104 0.87 1.12 15.84
C SER A 104 0.18 -0.09 16.47
N LEU A 105 0.49 -1.29 15.98
CA LEU A 105 0.03 -2.54 16.60
C LEU A 105 0.81 -2.87 17.87
N PHE A 106 2.05 -2.40 17.97
CA PHE A 106 2.95 -2.64 19.10
C PHE A 106 3.40 -1.33 19.73
N PRO A 107 2.47 -0.52 20.30
CA PRO A 107 2.85 0.72 20.97
C PRO A 107 3.71 0.39 22.21
N LYS A 108 4.73 1.22 22.47
CA LYS A 108 5.53 1.11 23.70
C LYS A 108 4.74 1.58 24.92
N ASP A 109 3.82 2.54 24.72
CA ASP A 109 3.05 3.20 25.77
C ASP A 109 1.54 3.01 25.55
N ASN A 110 0.80 2.70 26.63
CA ASN A 110 -0.67 2.65 26.72
C ASN A 110 -1.40 1.85 25.62
N PRO A 111 -1.42 0.50 25.70
CA PRO A 111 -2.05 -0.35 24.70
C PRO A 111 -3.58 -0.19 24.61
N GLU A 112 -4.26 0.08 25.72
CA GLU A 112 -5.72 -0.01 25.85
C GLU A 112 -6.47 1.12 25.11
N GLN A 113 -5.98 2.36 25.20
CA GLN A 113 -6.66 3.54 24.62
C GLN A 113 -6.75 3.49 23.09
N ALA A 114 -5.88 2.71 22.44
CA ALA A 114 -5.81 2.61 20.99
C ALA A 114 -6.58 1.41 20.41
N GLU A 115 -7.17 0.53 21.23
CA GLU A 115 -7.80 -0.70 20.72
C GLU A 115 -9.06 -0.45 19.91
N GLU A 116 -9.96 0.41 20.38
CA GLU A 116 -11.18 0.75 19.64
C GLU A 116 -10.90 1.40 18.29
N GLN A 117 -9.92 2.31 18.27
CA GLN A 117 -9.49 2.96 17.02
C GLN A 117 -8.84 1.94 16.09
N ARG A 118 -8.01 1.02 16.62
CA ARG A 118 -7.43 -0.08 15.83
C ARG A 118 -8.51 -0.97 15.24
N ALA A 119 -9.55 -1.33 16.00
CA ALA A 119 -10.66 -2.16 15.51
C ALA A 119 -11.38 -1.49 14.32
N LYS A 120 -11.71 -0.20 14.42
CA LYS A 120 -12.30 0.57 13.31
C LYS A 120 -11.38 0.59 12.07
N MET A 121 -10.08 0.73 12.29
CA MET A 121 -9.10 0.78 11.21
C MET A 121 -8.82 -0.59 10.58
N ARG A 122 -8.95 -1.69 11.34
CA ARG A 122 -8.91 -3.07 10.80
C ARG A 122 -10.06 -3.32 9.83
N ALA A 123 -11.29 -2.98 10.21
CA ALA A 123 -12.44 -3.12 9.31
C ALA A 123 -12.26 -2.33 8.00
N LYS A 124 -11.74 -1.09 8.07
CA LYS A 124 -11.42 -0.31 6.86
C LYS A 124 -10.33 -0.97 6.00
N ALA A 125 -9.28 -1.50 6.62
CA ALA A 125 -8.20 -2.17 5.90
C ALA A 125 -8.69 -3.44 5.19
N GLU A 126 -9.58 -4.21 5.83
CA GLU A 126 -10.23 -5.38 5.23
C GLU A 126 -11.10 -5.00 4.03
N GLN A 127 -11.90 -3.93 4.12
CA GLN A 127 -12.68 -3.43 2.98
C GLN A 127 -11.78 -3.00 1.80
N ILE A 128 -10.64 -2.35 2.10
CA ILE A 128 -9.67 -1.97 1.08
C ILE A 128 -9.03 -3.20 0.44
N ALA A 129 -8.68 -4.21 1.24
CA ALA A 129 -8.12 -5.47 0.77
C ALA A 129 -9.08 -6.19 -0.18
N ALA A 130 -10.34 -6.36 0.24
CA ALA A 130 -11.39 -6.98 -0.56
C ALA A 130 -11.61 -6.24 -1.90
N ARG A 131 -11.68 -4.90 -1.88
CA ARG A 131 -11.82 -4.11 -3.10
C ARG A 131 -10.62 -4.24 -4.05
N ILE A 132 -9.42 -4.37 -3.51
CA ILE A 132 -8.21 -4.59 -4.32
C ILE A 132 -8.23 -5.99 -4.93
N GLU A 133 -8.64 -7.00 -4.18
CA GLU A 133 -8.74 -8.37 -4.65
C GLU A 133 -9.82 -8.51 -5.73
N GLU A 134 -11.00 -7.95 -5.53
CA GLU A 134 -12.06 -7.88 -6.54
C GLU A 134 -11.56 -7.20 -7.82
N ARG A 135 -10.85 -6.07 -7.70
CA ARG A 135 -10.28 -5.39 -8.86
C ARG A 135 -9.22 -6.22 -9.57
N LYS A 136 -8.39 -6.95 -8.82
CA LYS A 136 -7.39 -7.86 -9.40
C LYS A 136 -8.06 -8.99 -10.15
N GLU A 137 -9.14 -9.55 -9.61
CA GLU A 137 -9.92 -10.60 -10.25
C GLU A 137 -10.58 -10.12 -11.53
N GLN A 138 -11.26 -8.97 -11.49
CA GLN A 138 -11.83 -8.34 -12.68
C GLN A 138 -10.77 -8.11 -13.76
N ASN A 139 -9.58 -7.64 -13.38
CA ASN A 139 -8.46 -7.46 -14.30
C ASN A 139 -7.94 -8.79 -14.85
N ARG A 140 -7.89 -9.87 -14.05
CA ARG A 140 -7.49 -11.20 -14.50
C ARG A 140 -8.46 -11.73 -15.56
N ILE A 141 -9.76 -11.68 -15.28
CA ILE A 141 -10.83 -12.08 -16.21
C ILE A 141 -10.79 -11.24 -17.50
N ALA A 142 -10.60 -9.93 -17.39
CA ALA A 142 -10.47 -9.06 -18.56
C ALA A 142 -9.24 -9.41 -19.42
N ARG A 143 -8.12 -9.75 -18.79
CA ARG A 143 -6.90 -10.18 -19.47
C ARG A 143 -7.08 -11.51 -20.19
N GLU A 144 -7.74 -12.49 -19.54
CA GLU A 144 -8.05 -13.79 -20.14
C GLU A 144 -9.00 -13.64 -21.33
N LYS A 145 -10.05 -12.82 -21.21
CA LYS A 145 -10.96 -12.51 -22.34
C LYS A 145 -10.23 -11.85 -23.51
N ARG A 146 -9.30 -10.91 -23.22
CA ARG A 146 -8.48 -10.29 -24.26
C ARG A 146 -7.56 -11.30 -24.93
N ALA A 147 -6.93 -12.20 -24.16
CA ALA A 147 -6.08 -13.25 -24.70
C ALA A 147 -6.85 -14.29 -25.54
N GLY A 148 -8.10 -14.59 -25.16
CA GLY A 148 -8.99 -15.46 -25.94
C GLY A 148 -9.40 -14.85 -27.28
N ARG A 149 -9.71 -13.55 -27.32
CA ARG A 149 -10.04 -12.85 -28.59
C ARG A 149 -8.86 -12.77 -29.56
N ILE A 150 -7.62 -12.70 -29.07
CA ILE A 150 -6.42 -12.69 -29.92
C ILE A 150 -6.22 -14.04 -30.64
N ARG A 151 -6.77 -15.14 -30.12
CA ARG A 151 -6.68 -16.48 -30.77
C ARG A 151 -7.73 -16.71 -31.85
N ASP A 152 -8.84 -15.97 -31.82
CA ASP A 152 -9.97 -16.11 -32.75
C ASP A 152 -9.84 -15.19 -33.98
N ASP A 153 -8.86 -14.29 -33.98
CA ASP A 153 -8.62 -13.28 -35.02
C ASP A 153 -7.23 -13.46 -35.69
N SER A 154 -6.69 -14.69 -35.61
CA SER A 154 -5.42 -15.12 -36.24
C SER A 154 -5.64 -15.73 -37.63
N GLU A 155 -6.69 -15.32 -38.34
CA GLU A 155 -6.96 -15.69 -39.73
C GLU A 155 -7.39 -14.47 -40.57
N SER A 156 -6.87 -13.28 -40.24
CA SER A 156 -6.93 -12.12 -41.13
C SER A 156 -5.52 -11.60 -41.42
N ASP A 157 -5.00 -12.12 -42.52
CA ASP A 157 -3.92 -11.57 -43.33
C ASP A 157 -4.04 -10.04 -43.45
N SER A 158 -3.07 -9.32 -42.91
CA SER A 158 -2.73 -7.96 -43.33
C SER A 158 -1.28 -7.70 -43.00
N GLU A 159 -0.47 -7.77 -44.04
CA GLU A 159 0.86 -7.20 -44.15
C GLU A 159 0.85 -5.74 -43.66
N ASP A 160 1.70 -5.41 -42.68
CA ASP A 160 2.14 -4.02 -42.49
C ASP A 160 3.61 -4.00 -42.08
N GLU A 161 4.41 -3.45 -42.98
CA GLU A 161 5.84 -3.26 -42.87
C GLU A 161 6.20 -2.16 -41.88
N SER A 162 7.30 -2.39 -41.17
CA SER A 162 8.26 -1.37 -40.73
C SER A 162 7.79 -0.28 -39.76
N LYS A 163 8.31 -0.36 -38.52
CA LYS A 163 9.08 0.76 -37.96
C LYS A 163 10.04 0.29 -36.87
N GLN A 164 11.29 0.35 -37.26
CA GLN A 164 12.50 0.22 -36.48
C GLN A 164 12.66 1.51 -35.66
N GLU A 165 12.56 1.44 -34.34
CA GLU A 165 13.09 2.49 -33.47
C GLU A 165 14.05 1.85 -32.46
N GLN A 166 15.32 2.15 -32.69
CA GLN A 166 16.43 1.97 -31.78
C GLN A 166 16.13 2.73 -30.48
N SER A 167 16.37 2.10 -29.34
CA SER A 167 16.67 2.84 -28.13
C SER A 167 17.90 2.23 -27.49
N ASP A 168 18.86 3.13 -27.25
CA ASP A 168 20.24 2.88 -26.92
C ASP A 168 20.40 2.13 -25.60
N GLY A 169 21.38 1.22 -25.61
CA GLY A 169 21.91 0.64 -24.39
C GLY A 169 22.81 1.67 -23.70
N GLU A 170 22.34 2.21 -22.59
CA GLU A 170 23.21 2.81 -21.58
C GLU A 170 23.67 1.69 -20.64
N GLN A 171 24.93 1.28 -20.83
CA GLN A 171 25.74 0.60 -19.83
C GLN A 171 26.09 1.64 -18.76
N GLU A 172 25.52 1.54 -17.57
CA GLU A 172 26.12 2.15 -16.38
C GLU A 172 27.14 1.17 -15.82
N GLU A 173 28.38 1.65 -15.79
CA GLU A 173 29.57 0.98 -15.31
C GLU A 173 29.49 0.69 -13.81
N ASP A 174 29.98 -0.50 -13.45
CA ASP A 174 30.38 -0.87 -12.10
C ASP A 174 31.40 0.14 -11.57
N GLU A 175 31.02 0.91 -10.55
CA GLU A 175 31.96 1.35 -9.52
C GLU A 175 31.59 0.66 -8.21
N GLY A 176 32.25 -0.47 -7.99
CA GLY A 176 32.30 -1.14 -6.71
C GLY A 176 33.06 -0.27 -5.70
N ASP A 177 32.32 0.39 -4.81
CA ASP A 177 32.87 0.87 -3.55
C ASP A 177 32.93 -0.30 -2.56
N ASP A 178 34.07 -1.00 -2.62
CA ASP A 178 34.60 -1.88 -1.58
C ASP A 178 34.80 -1.10 -0.27
N PHE A 179 33.71 -0.94 0.50
CA PHE A 179 33.73 -0.27 1.80
C PHE A 179 33.96 -1.23 2.99
N PHE A 180 34.22 -2.52 2.77
CA PHE A 180 34.59 -3.45 3.86
C PHE A 180 35.57 -4.52 3.41
N LEU A 181 36.86 -4.20 3.49
CA LEU A 181 37.96 -5.16 3.62
C LEU A 181 39.03 -4.61 4.57
#